data_AF-A0A929K4M0-F1
#
_entry.id   AF-A0A929K4M0-F1
#
_cell.length_a   1.000
_cell.length_b   1.000
_cell.length_c   1.000
_cell.angle_alpha   90.00
_cell.angle_beta   90.00
_cell.angle_gamma   90.00
#
_symmetry.space_group_name_H-M   'P 1'
#
loop_
_entity.id
_entity.type
_entity.pdbx_description
1 polymer ?
#
loop_
_entity_poly.entity_id
_entity_poly.type
_entity_poly.pdbx_seq_one_letter_code
_entity_poly.pdbx_strand_id
1 'polypeptide(L)'
;MSKLIQENPWVWVFVLDPGGNEQFLGQHYKEEDISFIPTFLEKEEALKCLDHLTCDKGKKYEVQAIQYEELARDAAEHKFMLFILNGTGEVLEKITP
;
A
#
# COMPACT_ATOMS: atom_id res chain seq x y z
N MET A 1 15.96 -8.23 5.00
CA MET A 1 15.01 -7.39 5.75
C MET A 1 15.41 -5.96 5.56
N SER A 2 14.50 -5.15 5.07
CA SER A 2 14.77 -3.75 4.81
C SER A 2 14.81 -2.94 6.09
N LYS A 3 15.69 -1.94 6.18
CA LYS A 3 15.84 -1.11 7.39
C LYS A 3 14.56 -0.33 7.73
N LEU A 4 13.73 -0.04 6.73
CA LEU A 4 12.52 0.78 6.90
C LEU A 4 11.40 0.06 7.66
N ILE A 5 11.42 -1.27 7.73
CA ILE A 5 10.34 -2.10 8.28
C ILE A 5 10.82 -3.06 9.38
N GLN A 6 12.08 -2.94 9.80
CA GLN A 6 12.71 -3.83 10.79
C GLN A 6 12.03 -3.82 12.17
N GLU A 7 11.35 -2.72 12.52
CA GLU A 7 10.71 -2.55 13.84
C GLU A 7 9.17 -2.70 13.78
N ASN A 8 8.63 -3.26 12.71
CA ASN A 8 7.18 -3.32 12.47
C ASN A 8 6.51 -1.93 12.65
N PRO A 9 6.96 -0.90 11.91
CA PRO A 9 6.41 0.44 12.06
C PRO A 9 4.94 0.48 11.62
N TRP A 10 4.27 1.53 12.07
CA TRP A 10 2.98 1.90 11.50
C TRP A 10 3.18 2.43 10.09
N VAL A 11 2.54 1.77 9.14
CA VAL A 11 2.52 2.17 7.74
C VAL A 11 1.12 2.62 7.37
N TRP A 12 1.06 3.46 6.36
CA TRP A 12 -0.18 4.01 5.82
C TRP A 12 -0.51 3.30 4.52
N VAL A 13 -1.72 2.80 4.41
CA VAL A 13 -2.25 2.12 3.23
C VAL A 13 -3.58 2.70 2.84
N PHE A 14 -3.95 2.50 1.58
CA PHE A 14 -5.26 2.83 1.08
C PHE A 14 -6.22 1.66 1.27
N VAL A 15 -7.36 1.94 1.89
CA VAL A 15 -8.46 0.99 2.06
C VAL A 15 -9.64 1.45 1.23
N LEU A 16 -10.20 0.50 0.49
CA LEU A 16 -11.39 0.62 -0.35
C LEU A 16 -12.62 0.30 0.50
N ASP A 17 -13.69 1.07 0.30
CA ASP A 17 -15.02 0.81 0.90
C ASP A 17 -15.00 0.58 2.43
N PRO A 18 -14.44 1.51 3.22
CA PRO A 18 -14.45 1.43 4.68
C PRO A 18 -15.88 1.31 5.24
N GLY A 19 -16.10 0.32 6.10
CA GLY A 19 -17.42 0.00 6.69
C GLY A 19 -18.31 -0.94 5.86
N GLY A 20 -17.82 -1.45 4.72
CA GLY A 20 -18.50 -2.44 3.89
C GLY A 20 -17.65 -3.68 3.67
N ASN A 21 -17.16 -3.85 2.44
CA ASN A 21 -16.22 -4.91 2.07
C ASN A 21 -14.83 -4.29 1.99
N GLU A 22 -14.21 -4.11 3.16
CA GLU A 22 -12.92 -3.45 3.31
C GLU A 22 -11.83 -4.23 2.59
N GLN A 23 -11.17 -3.59 1.64
CA GLN A 23 -10.07 -4.19 0.90
C GLN A 23 -8.90 -3.23 0.77
N PHE A 24 -7.68 -3.75 0.84
CA PHE A 24 -6.51 -2.95 0.52
C PHE A 24 -6.49 -2.60 -0.96
N LEU A 25 -6.05 -1.37 -1.27
CA LEU A 25 -5.88 -0.93 -2.65
C LEU A 25 -4.67 -1.62 -3.26
N GLY A 26 -4.88 -2.76 -3.92
CA GLY A 26 -3.88 -3.35 -4.78
C GLY A 26 -3.69 -2.54 -6.06
N GLN A 27 -2.44 -2.31 -6.45
CA GLN A 27 -2.03 -1.79 -7.75
C GLN A 27 -1.38 -2.89 -8.57
N HIS A 28 -1.45 -2.73 -9.90
CA HIS A 28 -0.83 -3.66 -10.84
C HIS A 28 0.33 -2.98 -11.55
N TYR A 29 1.54 -3.45 -11.30
CA TYR A 29 2.72 -2.96 -11.98
C TYR A 29 2.81 -3.62 -13.36
N LYS A 30 2.25 -2.95 -14.38
CA LYS A 30 2.14 -3.49 -15.75
C LYS A 30 3.47 -3.87 -16.39
N GLU A 31 4.57 -3.24 -15.99
CA GLU A 31 5.89 -3.52 -16.56
C GLU A 31 6.41 -4.91 -16.18
N GLU A 32 6.08 -5.41 -14.99
CA GLU A 32 6.55 -6.70 -14.48
C GLU A 32 5.40 -7.70 -14.23
N ASP A 33 4.15 -7.31 -14.49
CA ASP A 33 2.93 -8.06 -14.18
C ASP A 33 2.81 -8.44 -12.70
N ILE A 34 3.21 -7.51 -11.82
CA ILE A 34 3.25 -7.74 -10.37
C ILE A 34 2.09 -7.01 -9.69
N SER A 35 1.32 -7.76 -8.91
CA SER A 35 0.33 -7.21 -7.99
C SER A 35 0.99 -6.76 -6.70
N PHE A 36 0.86 -5.49 -6.35
CA PHE A 36 1.47 -4.93 -5.15
C PHE A 36 0.52 -4.00 -4.39
N ILE A 37 0.75 -3.82 -3.10
CA ILE A 37 0.03 -2.86 -2.26
C ILE A 37 0.94 -1.65 -2.06
N PRO A 38 0.54 -0.45 -2.51
CA PRO A 38 1.24 0.79 -2.24
C PRO A 38 1.14 1.10 -0.75
N THR A 39 2.31 1.18 -0.12
CA THR A 39 2.50 1.37 1.31
C THR A 39 3.31 2.65 1.52
N PHE A 40 2.98 3.42 2.55
CA PHE A 40 3.61 4.72 2.78
C PHE A 40 4.07 4.80 4.23
N LEU A 41 5.22 5.44 4.47
CA LEU A 41 5.70 5.68 5.84
C LEU A 41 4.95 6.84 6.49
N GLU A 42 4.51 7.81 5.68
CA GLU A 42 3.80 9.01 6.15
C GLU A 42 2.45 9.16 5.45
N LYS A 43 1.45 9.60 6.23
CA LYS A 43 0.10 9.86 5.73
C LYS A 43 0.07 10.90 4.60
N GLU A 44 0.90 11.94 4.72
CA GLU A 44 0.96 13.01 3.73
C GLU A 44 1.45 12.52 2.37
N GLU A 45 2.40 11.58 2.37
CA GLU A 45 2.88 10.95 1.13
C GLU A 45 1.80 10.11 0.48
N ALA A 46 1.07 9.31 1.26
CA ALA A 46 -0.09 8.58 0.74
C ALA A 46 -1.07 9.55 0.06
N LEU A 47 -1.50 10.60 0.76
CA LEU A 47 -2.47 11.57 0.23
C LEU A 47 -1.99 12.27 -1.05
N LYS A 48 -0.69 12.60 -1.15
CA LYS A 48 -0.11 13.19 -2.38
C LYS A 48 -0.09 12.17 -3.53
N CYS A 49 0.22 10.92 -3.23
CA CYS A 49 0.28 9.85 -4.21
C CYS A 49 -1.11 9.42 -4.71
N LEU A 50 -2.20 9.77 -4.00
CA LEU A 50 -3.57 9.39 -4.39
C LEU A 50 -3.92 9.79 -5.83
N ASP A 51 -3.47 10.96 -6.30
CA ASP A 51 -3.72 11.43 -7.67
C ASP A 51 -2.96 10.61 -8.74
N HIS A 52 -1.86 9.97 -8.33
CA HIS A 52 -1.03 9.12 -9.18
C HIS A 52 -1.47 7.66 -9.21
N LEU A 53 -2.33 7.23 -8.27
CA LEU A 53 -2.80 5.86 -8.17
C LEU A 53 -3.99 5.60 -9.09
N THR A 54 -4.15 4.34 -9.49
CA THR A 54 -5.35 3.91 -10.23
C THR A 54 -6.52 3.85 -9.24
N CYS A 55 -7.18 4.99 -9.04
CA CYS A 55 -8.38 5.12 -8.23
C CYS A 55 -9.62 5.14 -9.14
N ASP A 56 -10.56 4.25 -8.83
CA ASP A 56 -11.83 4.14 -9.51
C ASP A 56 -12.76 5.25 -8.99
N LYS A 57 -13.25 6.12 -9.88
CA LYS A 57 -14.01 7.32 -9.52
C LYS A 57 -15.34 7.05 -8.79
N GLY A 58 -15.74 5.78 -8.66
CA GLY A 58 -16.93 5.34 -7.93
C GLY A 58 -16.68 4.73 -6.55
N LYS A 59 -15.43 4.50 -6.15
CA LYS A 59 -15.09 3.86 -4.87
C LYS A 59 -14.61 4.87 -3.84
N LYS A 60 -14.86 4.56 -2.56
CA LYS A 60 -14.30 5.33 -1.45
C LYS A 60 -12.91 4.82 -1.13
N TYR A 61 -11.98 5.76 -1.01
CA TYR A 61 -10.59 5.51 -0.63
C TYR A 61 -10.31 6.22 0.67
N GLU A 62 -9.80 5.50 1.65
CA GLU A 62 -9.40 6.06 2.93
C GLU A 62 -7.96 5.65 3.25
N VAL A 63 -7.18 6.60 3.75
CA VAL A 63 -5.81 6.33 4.22
C VAL A 63 -5.89 5.89 5.67
N GLN A 64 -5.53 4.64 5.92
CA GLN A 64 -5.54 4.05 7.26
C GLN A 64 -4.15 3.60 7.67
N ALA A 65 -3.87 3.73 8.96
CA ALA A 65 -2.62 3.26 9.55
C ALA A 65 -2.79 1.80 9.99
N ILE A 66 -1.88 0.94 9.57
CA ILE A 66 -1.82 -0.47 9.94
C ILE A 66 -0.39 -0.83 10.33
N GLN A 67 -0.22 -1.86 11.16
CA GLN A 67 1.11 -2.41 11.41
C GLN A 67 1.62 -3.10 10.16
N TYR A 68 2.89 -2.85 9.83
CA TYR A 68 3.53 -3.47 8.67
C TYR A 68 3.42 -5.00 8.67
N GLU A 69 3.56 -5.66 9.82
CA GLU A 69 3.50 -7.11 9.96
C GLU A 69 2.12 -7.67 9.62
N GLU A 70 1.05 -6.99 10.06
CA GLU A 70 -0.33 -7.36 9.73
C GLU A 70 -0.60 -7.20 8.24
N LEU A 71 -0.13 -6.10 7.65
CA LEU A 71 -0.22 -5.87 6.21
C LEU A 71 0.59 -6.91 5.41
N ALA A 72 1.81 -7.22 5.86
CA ALA A 72 2.69 -8.19 5.24
C ALA A 72 2.08 -9.60 5.28
N ARG A 73 1.47 -9.96 6.40
CA ARG A 73 0.76 -11.22 6.53
C ARG A 73 -0.40 -11.33 5.53
N ASP A 74 -1.27 -10.32 5.46
CA ASP A 74 -2.40 -10.29 4.53
C ASP A 74 -1.92 -10.34 3.07
N ALA A 75 -0.90 -9.53 2.75
CA ALA A 75 -0.27 -9.52 1.44
C ALA A 75 0.34 -10.88 1.06
N ALA A 76 1.03 -11.56 1.99
CA ALA A 76 1.59 -12.89 1.76
C ALA A 76 0.51 -13.94 1.48
N GLU A 77 -0.61 -13.91 2.22
CA GLU A 77 -1.75 -14.80 1.99
C GLU A 77 -2.34 -14.62 0.59
N HIS A 78 -2.39 -13.38 0.11
CA HIS A 78 -2.92 -13.03 -1.21
C HIS A 78 -1.87 -12.98 -2.33
N LYS A 79 -0.59 -13.28 -2.04
CA LYS A 79 0.56 -13.19 -2.97
C LYS A 79 0.79 -11.79 -3.56
N PHE A 80 0.47 -10.75 -2.79
CA PHE A 80 0.79 -9.37 -3.13
C PHE A 80 2.17 -8.99 -2.60
N MET A 81 2.89 -8.18 -3.35
CA MET A 81 4.09 -7.52 -2.86
C MET A 81 3.75 -6.22 -2.13
N LEU A 82 4.63 -5.74 -1.26
CA LEU A 82 4.48 -4.45 -0.59
C LEU A 82 5.47 -3.46 -1.17
N PHE A 83 5.00 -2.40 -1.82
CA PHE A 83 5.91 -1.38 -2.36
C PHE A 83 5.79 -0.12 -1.51
N ILE A 84 6.89 0.29 -0.92
CA ILE A 84 6.98 1.57 -0.23
C ILE A 84 7.10 2.64 -1.29
N LEU A 85 6.08 3.47 -1.40
CA LEU A 85 6.03 4.60 -2.32
C LEU A 85 6.23 5.91 -1.55
N ASN A 86 6.73 6.92 -2.24
CA ASN A 86 6.74 8.30 -1.76
C ASN A 86 5.52 9.08 -2.30
N GLY A 87 5.40 10.35 -1.93
CA GLY A 87 4.30 11.22 -2.38
C GLY A 87 4.24 11.49 -3.90
N THR A 88 5.28 11.16 -4.67
CA THR A 88 5.32 11.31 -6.13
C THR A 88 5.01 10.02 -6.88
N GLY A 89 4.76 8.91 -6.16
CA GLY A 89 4.52 7.59 -6.73
C GLY A 89 5.79 6.83 -7.12
N GLU A 90 6.96 7.31 -6.69
CA GLU A 90 8.22 6.58 -6.89
C GLU A 90 8.35 5.46 -5.85
N VAL A 91 8.80 4.30 -6.32
CA VAL A 91 9.08 3.14 -5.46
C VAL A 91 10.39 3.37 -4.73
N LEU A 92 10.31 3.66 -3.43
CA LEU A 92 11.46 3.72 -2.54
C LEU A 92 12.00 2.32 -2.24
N GLU A 93 11.10 1.38 -2.01
CA GLU A 93 11.49 0.01 -1.63
C GLU A 93 10.45 -1.02 -2.06
N LYS A 94 10.92 -2.17 -2.54
CA LYS A 94 10.08 -3.34 -2.86
C LYS A 94 10.30 -4.40 -1.79
N ILE A 95 9.23 -4.77 -1.11
CA ILE A 95 9.25 -5.73 -0.03
C ILE A 95 8.41 -6.94 -0.44
N THR A 96 9.03 -8.11 -0.31
CA THR A 96 8.35 -9.39 -0.50
C THR A 96 8.05 -9.93 0.89
N PRO A 97 6.77 -9.99 1.30
CA PRO A 97 6.39 -10.55 2.58
C PRO A 97 6.58 -12.07 2.64
#